data_AF-A0A6J4K1W9-F1
#
_entry.id   AF-A0A6J4K1W9-F1
#
_cell.length_a   1.000
_cell.length_b   1.000
_cell.length_c   1.000
_cell.angle_alpha   90.00
_cell.angle_beta   90.00
_cell.angle_gamma   90.00
#
_symmetry.space_group_name_H-M   'P 1'
#
loop_
_entity.id
_entity.type
_entity.pdbx_description
1 polymer ?
#
loop_
_entity_poly.entity_id
_entity_poly.type
_entity_poly.pdbx_seq_one_letter_code
_entity_poly.pdbx_strand_id
1 'polypeptide(L)'
;SAEADVEFLRPWVEAAGEAGIYVVLDLQPGRTDFVAQAETYRSLLELPHVGLALDPEWRLGPGEVHLTQIGSVGVEEVNRVVTWLADLTRENRLPQKLLVLHQFRLDMLPGRERVDLSRDELAVMVHADGQGGQGDKQATWAALRQGAPAGLWWGWKNFYDEDLPMLTPEQTAQQVRPQPQLISYQ
;
A
#
# COMPACT_ATOMS: atom_id res chain seq x y z
N SER A 1 -8.69 -14.41 -6.00
CA SER A 1 -7.50 -14.90 -5.27
C SER A 1 -7.97 -15.62 -4.01
N ALA A 2 -7.21 -16.58 -3.49
CA ALA A 2 -7.43 -17.15 -2.16
C ALA A 2 -6.44 -16.50 -1.19
N GLU A 3 -6.91 -16.15 0.01
CA GLU A 3 -6.08 -15.61 1.08
C GLU A 3 -5.01 -16.64 1.48
N ALA A 4 -3.75 -16.21 1.59
CA ALA A 4 -2.65 -17.10 1.95
C ALA A 4 -2.54 -17.24 3.47
N ASP A 5 -2.43 -18.47 3.97
CA ASP A 5 -2.28 -18.73 5.40
C ASP A 5 -0.97 -18.15 5.95
N VAL A 6 -1.01 -17.66 7.19
CA VAL A 6 0.18 -17.11 7.89
C VAL A 6 1.32 -18.13 7.94
N GLU A 7 1.02 -19.39 8.26
CA GLU A 7 2.02 -20.45 8.35
C GLU A 7 2.69 -20.74 7.00
N PHE A 8 1.97 -20.52 5.90
CA PHE A 8 2.54 -20.62 4.56
C PHE A 8 3.49 -19.45 4.26
N LEU A 9 3.16 -18.23 4.69
CA LEU A 9 3.98 -17.04 4.44
C LEU A 9 5.21 -16.96 5.35
N ARG A 10 5.10 -17.42 6.61
CA ARG A 10 6.11 -17.23 7.66
C ARG A 10 7.54 -17.60 7.23
N PRO A 11 7.81 -18.77 6.63
CA PRO A 11 9.18 -19.13 6.24
C PRO A 11 9.80 -18.15 5.25
N TRP A 12 9.00 -17.59 4.33
CA TRP A 12 9.47 -16.61 3.34
C TRP A 12 9.74 -15.26 3.99
N VAL A 13 8.87 -14.84 4.90
CA VAL A 13 9.02 -13.58 5.64
C VAL A 13 10.26 -13.63 6.53
N GLU A 14 10.50 -14.74 7.22
CA GLU A 14 11.68 -14.92 8.08
C GLU A 14 12.97 -14.95 7.25
N ALA A 15 13.00 -15.70 6.15
CA ALA A 15 14.14 -15.73 5.23
C ALA A 15 14.45 -14.35 4.62
N ALA A 16 13.42 -13.56 4.27
CA ALA A 16 13.60 -12.19 3.82
C ALA A 16 14.25 -11.32 4.91
N GLY A 17 13.81 -11.45 6.16
CA GLY A 17 14.38 -10.74 7.30
C GLY A 17 15.84 -11.09 7.54
N GLU A 18 16.19 -12.37 7.50
CA GLU A 18 17.59 -12.84 7.60
C GLU A 18 18.47 -12.29 6.49
N ALA A 19 17.92 -12.08 5.30
CA ALA A 19 18.59 -11.47 4.16
C ALA A 19 18.63 -9.92 4.20
N GLY A 20 18.06 -9.28 5.23
CA GLY A 20 17.97 -7.82 5.33
C GLY A 20 16.96 -7.20 4.35
N ILE A 21 16.01 -7.98 3.86
CA ILE A 21 14.96 -7.56 2.93
C ILE A 21 13.72 -7.16 3.72
N TYR A 22 13.21 -5.97 3.44
CA TYR A 22 11.94 -5.50 3.99
C TYR A 22 10.76 -6.13 3.24
N VAL A 23 9.76 -6.58 3.97
CA VAL A 23 8.55 -7.21 3.43
C VAL A 23 7.36 -6.27 3.62
N VAL A 24 6.51 -6.15 2.61
CA VAL A 24 5.22 -5.47 2.73
C VAL A 24 4.14 -6.51 2.47
N LEU A 25 3.27 -6.74 3.46
CA LEU A 25 2.12 -7.61 3.30
C LEU A 25 1.01 -6.84 2.59
N ASP A 26 0.59 -7.30 1.41
CA ASP A 26 -0.41 -6.61 0.60
C ASP A 26 -1.79 -7.20 0.81
N LEU A 27 -2.70 -6.40 1.39
CA LEU A 27 -4.04 -6.83 1.77
C LEU A 27 -5.05 -6.45 0.70
N GLN A 28 -5.74 -7.47 0.19
CA GLN A 28 -6.90 -7.33 -0.68
C GLN A 28 -8.15 -7.71 0.13
N PRO A 29 -8.96 -6.72 0.57
CA PRO A 29 -9.87 -6.94 1.69
C PRO A 29 -11.15 -7.68 1.30
N GLY A 30 -11.47 -7.81 0.00
CA GLY A 30 -12.71 -8.44 -0.44
C GLY A 30 -13.90 -7.85 0.33
N ARG A 31 -14.59 -8.69 1.10
CA ARG A 31 -15.75 -8.28 1.92
C ARG A 31 -15.44 -8.01 3.40
N THR A 32 -14.20 -8.19 3.87
CA THR A 32 -13.79 -7.93 5.27
C THR A 32 -13.17 -6.55 5.43
N ASP A 33 -13.23 -5.90 6.59
CA ASP A 33 -12.47 -4.67 6.80
C ASP A 33 -10.96 -4.92 6.95
N PHE A 34 -10.15 -3.89 6.68
CA PHE A 34 -8.69 -4.01 6.72
C PHE A 34 -8.13 -4.35 8.11
N VAL A 35 -8.74 -3.87 9.20
CA VAL A 35 -8.23 -4.17 10.55
C VAL A 35 -8.47 -5.64 10.87
N ALA A 36 -9.67 -6.15 10.58
CA ALA A 36 -9.98 -7.57 10.75
C ALA A 36 -9.02 -8.47 9.95
N GLN A 37 -8.72 -8.11 8.69
CA GLN A 37 -7.77 -8.86 7.89
C GLN A 37 -6.32 -8.73 8.40
N ALA A 38 -5.88 -7.53 8.79
CA ALA A 38 -4.54 -7.32 9.34
C ALA A 38 -4.31 -8.09 10.64
N GLU A 39 -5.34 -8.25 11.47
CA GLU A 39 -5.27 -9.04 12.70
C GLU A 39 -4.96 -10.52 12.42
N THR A 40 -5.49 -11.09 11.32
CA THR A 40 -5.13 -12.46 10.87
C THR A 40 -3.62 -12.58 10.65
N TYR A 41 -2.98 -11.53 10.15
CA TYR A 41 -1.54 -11.48 9.87
C TYR A 41 -0.71 -10.85 11.01
N ARG A 42 -1.29 -10.60 12.19
CA ARG A 42 -0.63 -9.93 13.33
C ARG A 42 0.75 -10.52 13.62
N SER A 43 0.87 -11.84 13.68
CA SER A 43 2.13 -12.51 14.06
C SER A 43 3.27 -12.33 13.04
N LEU A 44 2.98 -11.89 11.81
CA LEU A 44 3.98 -11.46 10.83
C LEU A 44 4.26 -9.96 10.96
N LEU A 45 3.22 -9.16 11.23
CA LEU A 45 3.35 -7.72 11.45
C LEU A 45 4.11 -7.39 12.74
N GLU A 46 4.18 -8.30 13.71
CA GLU A 46 5.04 -8.20 14.89
C GLU A 46 6.54 -8.36 14.58
N LEU A 47 6.91 -8.77 13.36
CA LEU A 47 8.31 -8.81 12.92
C LEU A 47 8.82 -7.41 12.54
N PRO A 48 10.09 -7.07 12.84
CA PRO A 48 10.61 -5.71 12.69
C PRO A 48 10.75 -5.24 11.24
N HIS A 49 10.89 -6.15 10.28
CA HIS A 49 11.10 -5.88 8.86
C HIS A 49 9.84 -6.02 8.01
N VAL A 50 8.66 -6.00 8.63
CA VAL A 50 7.37 -6.21 7.95
C VAL A 50 6.48 -4.97 8.08
N GLY A 51 6.11 -4.40 6.92
CA GLY A 51 5.09 -3.36 6.77
C GLY A 51 3.80 -3.90 6.18
N LEU A 52 2.85 -3.00 5.93
CA LEU A 52 1.51 -3.33 5.45
C LEU A 52 1.18 -2.48 4.23
N ALA A 53 0.54 -3.07 3.22
CA ALA A 53 -0.10 -2.38 2.13
C ALA A 53 -1.60 -2.66 2.16
N LEU A 54 -2.38 -1.62 1.85
CA LEU A 54 -3.83 -1.69 1.74
C LEU A 54 -4.18 -1.50 0.27
N ASP A 55 -4.93 -2.43 -0.30
CA ASP A 55 -5.37 -2.42 -1.69
C ASP A 55 -6.89 -2.20 -1.81
N PRO A 56 -7.36 -0.92 -1.84
CA PRO A 56 -8.78 -0.59 -1.74
C PRO A 56 -9.59 -1.04 -2.96
N GLU A 57 -8.95 -1.24 -4.12
CA GLU A 57 -9.66 -1.65 -5.33
C GLU A 57 -10.32 -3.01 -5.19
N TRP A 58 -9.84 -3.86 -4.26
CA TRP A 58 -10.36 -5.20 -4.01
C TRP A 58 -11.51 -5.22 -3.01
N ARG A 59 -11.93 -4.07 -2.47
CA ARG A 59 -13.15 -3.95 -1.66
C ARG A 59 -14.36 -4.36 -2.48
N LEU A 60 -15.15 -5.28 -1.95
CA LEU A 60 -16.42 -5.76 -2.50
C LEU A 60 -17.58 -5.42 -1.55
N GLY A 61 -18.64 -4.86 -2.11
CA GLY A 61 -19.95 -4.75 -1.48
C GLY A 61 -20.77 -6.05 -1.56
N PRO A 62 -22.02 -6.02 -1.05
CA PRO A 62 -22.94 -7.13 -1.15
C PRO A 62 -23.23 -7.51 -2.62
N GLY A 63 -22.98 -8.76 -3.00
CA GLY A 63 -23.25 -9.29 -4.35
C GLY A 63 -22.20 -8.93 -5.42
N GLU A 64 -21.25 -8.06 -5.11
CA GLU A 64 -20.18 -7.67 -6.02
C GLU A 64 -19.12 -8.77 -6.20
N VAL A 65 -18.44 -8.80 -7.35
CA VAL A 65 -17.36 -9.74 -7.65
C VAL A 65 -16.09 -9.00 -8.07
N HIS A 66 -14.94 -9.64 -8.00
CA HIS A 66 -13.67 -8.98 -8.34
C HIS A 66 -13.58 -8.66 -9.84
N LEU A 67 -12.77 -7.64 -10.17
CA LEU A 67 -12.45 -7.22 -11.54
C LEU A 67 -13.63 -6.67 -12.37
N THR A 68 -14.82 -6.50 -11.78
CA THR A 68 -15.97 -5.88 -12.44
C THR A 68 -16.20 -4.43 -12.03
N GLN A 69 -15.70 -4.05 -10.86
CA GLN A 69 -15.70 -2.69 -10.35
C GLN A 69 -14.41 -2.47 -9.57
N ILE A 70 -14.05 -1.20 -9.42
CA ILE A 70 -12.94 -0.77 -8.55
C ILE A 70 -13.55 -0.41 -7.21
N GLY A 71 -13.12 -1.12 -6.17
CA GLY A 71 -13.50 -0.88 -4.80
C GLY A 71 -13.02 0.47 -4.26
N SER A 72 -13.55 0.84 -3.09
CA SER A 72 -13.22 2.09 -2.42
C SER A 72 -13.27 1.91 -0.91
N VAL A 73 -12.30 2.49 -0.21
CA VAL A 73 -12.23 2.47 1.26
C VAL A 73 -12.04 3.88 1.78
N GLY A 74 -12.97 4.33 2.63
CA GLY A 74 -12.93 5.68 3.20
C GLY A 74 -11.81 5.87 4.22
N VAL A 75 -11.39 7.12 4.38
CA VAL A 75 -10.31 7.52 5.30
C VAL A 75 -10.52 7.06 6.74
N GLU A 76 -11.76 6.93 7.21
CA GLU A 76 -12.05 6.46 8.57
C GLU A 76 -11.55 5.02 8.80
N GLU A 77 -11.64 4.15 7.81
CA GLU A 77 -11.09 2.79 7.92
C GLU A 77 -9.57 2.79 7.83
N VAL A 78 -8.99 3.60 6.95
CA VAL A 78 -7.54 3.80 6.88
C VAL A 78 -7.00 4.28 8.24
N ASN A 79 -7.67 5.21 8.90
CA ASN A 79 -7.26 5.73 10.21
C ASN A 79 -7.41 4.70 11.33
N ARG A 80 -8.36 3.75 11.22
CA ARG A 80 -8.39 2.59 12.13
C ARG A 80 -7.15 1.70 11.94
N VAL A 81 -6.72 1.46 10.70
CA VAL A 81 -5.48 0.72 10.42
C VAL A 81 -4.26 1.47 10.93
N VAL A 82 -4.17 2.78 10.70
CA VAL A 82 -3.10 3.64 11.23
C VAL A 82 -3.00 3.51 12.74
N THR A 83 -4.13 3.64 13.44
CA THR A 83 -4.17 3.53 14.91
C THR A 83 -3.69 2.16 15.35
N TRP A 84 -4.29 1.10 14.81
CA TRP A 84 -4.01 -0.29 15.17
C TRP A 84 -2.54 -0.68 14.91
N LEU A 85 -2.01 -0.40 13.72
CA LEU A 85 -0.64 -0.75 13.35
C LEU A 85 0.38 0.06 14.14
N ALA A 86 0.09 1.33 14.43
CA ALA A 86 0.94 2.16 15.26
C ALA A 86 0.97 1.69 16.72
N ASP A 87 -0.19 1.30 17.29
CA ASP A 87 -0.25 0.75 18.64
C ASP A 87 0.50 -0.59 18.72
N LEU A 88 0.29 -1.50 17.76
CA LEU A 88 1.07 -2.75 17.64
C LEU A 88 2.58 -2.49 17.61
N THR A 89 3.00 -1.52 16.79
CA THR A 89 4.42 -1.15 16.63
C THR A 89 5.00 -0.62 17.94
N ARG A 90 4.26 0.27 18.63
CA ARG A 90 4.70 0.85 19.92
C ARG A 90 4.78 -0.20 21.02
N GLU A 91 3.73 -1.01 21.18
CA GLU A 91 3.62 -2.02 22.24
C GLU A 91 4.75 -3.05 22.14
N ASN A 92 5.10 -3.46 20.93
CA ASN A 92 6.16 -4.43 20.67
C ASN A 92 7.55 -3.77 20.51
N ARG A 93 7.66 -2.44 20.68
CA ARG A 93 8.91 -1.67 20.51
C ARG A 93 9.59 -1.91 19.16
N LEU A 94 8.79 -1.97 18.10
CA LEU A 94 9.27 -2.24 16.75
C LEU A 94 9.80 -0.96 16.10
N PRO A 95 10.69 -1.08 15.08
CA PRO A 95 11.03 0.04 14.22
C PRO A 95 9.80 0.63 13.53
N GLN A 96 9.91 1.88 13.05
CA GLN A 96 8.87 2.52 12.26
C GLN A 96 8.48 1.62 11.08
N LYS A 97 7.17 1.39 10.91
CA LYS A 97 6.63 0.53 9.84
C LYS A 97 6.16 1.36 8.66
N LEU A 98 6.41 0.86 7.46
CA LEU A 98 5.79 1.37 6.25
C LEU A 98 4.32 0.93 6.19
N LEU A 99 3.41 1.89 6.02
CA LEU A 99 2.01 1.66 5.64
C LEU A 99 1.79 2.21 4.22
N VAL A 100 1.55 1.33 3.27
CA VAL A 100 1.33 1.67 1.86
C VAL A 100 -0.17 1.73 1.56
N LEU A 101 -0.59 2.81 0.92
CA LEU A 101 -1.94 2.99 0.41
C LEU A 101 -1.88 2.92 -1.13
N HIS A 102 -2.34 1.81 -1.68
CA HIS A 102 -2.48 1.63 -3.12
C HIS A 102 -3.57 2.55 -3.66
N GLN A 103 -3.24 3.30 -4.72
CA GLN A 103 -4.16 4.27 -5.30
C GLN A 103 -3.77 4.65 -6.73
N PHE A 104 -4.71 4.49 -7.65
CA PHE A 104 -4.61 5.01 -9.03
C PHE A 104 -5.83 5.83 -9.47
N ARG A 105 -6.87 5.89 -8.64
CA ARG A 105 -7.99 6.83 -8.76
C ARG A 105 -8.24 7.54 -7.45
N LEU A 106 -8.65 8.81 -7.52
CA LEU A 106 -8.93 9.61 -6.33
C LEU A 106 -10.08 9.04 -5.49
N ASP A 107 -11.06 8.41 -6.12
CA ASP A 107 -12.25 7.84 -5.48
C ASP A 107 -12.02 6.48 -4.81
N MET A 108 -10.84 5.87 -4.95
CA MET A 108 -10.47 4.66 -4.18
C MET A 108 -10.30 4.95 -2.68
N LEU A 109 -9.88 6.17 -2.34
CA LEU A 109 -9.61 6.60 -0.96
C LEU A 109 -10.30 7.95 -0.68
N PRO A 110 -11.64 8.00 -0.62
CA PRO A 110 -12.35 9.23 -0.38
C PRO A 110 -11.99 9.80 1.00
N GLY A 111 -11.61 11.09 1.01
CA GLY A 111 -11.23 11.79 2.23
C GLY A 111 -9.77 11.61 2.66
N ARG A 112 -8.91 11.03 1.81
CA ARG A 112 -7.49 10.75 2.12
C ARG A 112 -6.71 11.95 2.66
N GLU A 113 -7.13 13.18 2.37
CA GLU A 113 -6.55 14.39 2.96
C GLU A 113 -6.65 14.47 4.50
N ARG A 114 -7.48 13.62 5.11
CA ARG A 114 -7.64 13.47 6.57
C ARG A 114 -6.97 12.23 7.14
N VAL A 115 -6.10 11.55 6.38
CA VAL A 115 -5.31 10.43 6.93
C VAL A 115 -4.50 10.96 8.12
N ASP A 116 -4.53 10.23 9.23
CA ASP A 116 -3.78 10.57 10.43
C ASP A 116 -2.28 10.30 10.20
N LEU A 117 -1.49 11.38 10.20
CA LEU A 117 -0.05 11.36 10.03
C LEU A 117 0.68 11.74 11.33
N SER A 118 -0.02 11.78 12.47
CA SER A 118 0.56 12.16 13.77
C SER A 118 1.30 11.03 14.48
N ARG A 119 1.33 9.84 13.89
CA ARG A 119 1.84 8.61 14.49
C ARG A 119 3.26 8.34 14.01
N ASP A 120 4.25 8.65 14.84
CA ASP A 120 5.67 8.45 14.53
C ASP A 120 6.04 6.98 14.28
N GLU A 121 5.23 6.04 14.74
CA GLU A 121 5.42 4.61 14.48
C GLU A 121 5.23 4.22 13.01
N LEU A 122 4.58 5.07 12.20
CA LEU A 122 4.28 4.76 10.80
C LEU A 122 4.86 5.78 9.83
N ALA A 123 5.44 5.26 8.75
CA ALA A 123 5.65 6.00 7.52
C ALA A 123 4.47 5.70 6.58
N VAL A 124 3.53 6.64 6.45
CA VAL A 124 2.39 6.45 5.54
C VAL A 124 2.75 6.90 4.14
N MET A 125 2.57 6.01 3.17
CA MET A 125 2.92 6.20 1.77
C MET A 125 1.70 6.05 0.89
N VAL A 126 1.53 6.95 -0.08
CA VAL A 126 0.64 6.70 -1.22
C VAL A 126 1.48 6.11 -2.34
N HIS A 127 1.05 4.96 -2.86
CA HIS A 127 1.74 4.24 -3.91
C HIS A 127 0.90 4.25 -5.19
N ALA A 128 1.35 5.02 -6.18
CA ALA A 128 0.70 5.16 -7.46
C ALA A 128 0.87 3.88 -8.26
N ASP A 129 -0.20 3.08 -8.30
CA ASP A 129 -0.23 1.73 -8.82
C ASP A 129 -1.18 1.58 -10.02
N GLY A 130 -1.33 2.66 -10.78
CA GLY A 130 -2.06 2.65 -12.04
C GLY A 130 -1.17 2.15 -13.17
N GLN A 131 -1.72 1.32 -14.04
CA GLN A 131 -1.04 0.81 -15.23
C GLN A 131 -1.38 1.63 -16.49
N GLY A 132 -0.53 1.55 -17.51
CA GLY A 132 -0.82 2.08 -18.84
C GLY A 132 0.35 2.83 -19.48
N GLY A 133 0.05 3.62 -20.51
CA GLY A 133 1.06 4.44 -21.18
C GLY A 133 1.66 5.50 -20.25
N GLN A 134 2.90 5.93 -20.52
CA GLN A 134 3.61 6.89 -19.65
C GLN A 134 2.87 8.21 -19.45
N GLY A 135 2.10 8.68 -20.43
CA GLY A 135 1.26 9.86 -20.29
C GLY A 135 0.21 9.70 -19.18
N ASP A 136 -0.50 8.56 -19.19
CA ASP A 136 -1.55 8.27 -18.21
C ASP A 136 -0.97 8.06 -16.82
N LYS A 137 0.16 7.34 -16.70
CA LYS A 137 0.81 7.15 -15.39
C LYS A 137 1.29 8.47 -14.78
N GLN A 138 1.90 9.34 -15.59
CA GLN A 138 2.35 10.66 -15.13
C GLN A 138 1.17 11.56 -14.77
N ALA A 139 0.05 11.48 -15.51
CA ALA A 139 -1.18 12.19 -15.19
C ALA A 139 -1.78 11.70 -13.86
N THR A 140 -1.85 10.38 -13.65
CA THR A 140 -2.28 9.77 -12.39
C THR A 140 -1.39 10.22 -11.23
N TRP A 141 -0.07 10.16 -11.38
CA TRP A 141 0.88 10.63 -10.38
C TRP A 141 0.67 12.09 -10.00
N ALA A 142 0.48 12.98 -10.97
CA ALA A 142 0.20 14.39 -10.72
C ALA A 142 -1.14 14.58 -9.98
N ALA A 143 -2.20 13.89 -10.43
CA ALA A 143 -3.54 13.98 -9.85
C ALA A 143 -3.57 13.49 -8.41
N LEU A 144 -2.96 12.34 -8.11
CA LEU A 144 -2.89 11.78 -6.77
C LEU A 144 -2.15 12.68 -5.78
N ARG A 145 -1.21 13.51 -6.26
CA ARG A 145 -0.47 14.44 -5.40
C ARG A 145 -1.20 15.75 -5.16
N GLN A 146 -2.16 16.09 -6.02
CA GLN A 146 -2.90 17.34 -5.89
C GLN A 146 -3.76 17.34 -4.62
N GLY A 147 -3.56 18.33 -3.75
CA GLY A 147 -4.31 18.46 -2.51
C GLY A 147 -3.97 17.42 -1.44
N ALA A 148 -2.94 16.60 -1.65
CA ALA A 148 -2.49 15.63 -0.66
C ALA A 148 -1.85 16.35 0.55
N PRO A 149 -2.05 15.84 1.78
CA PRO A 149 -1.50 16.44 2.98
C PRO A 149 0.02 16.34 3.00
N ALA A 150 0.67 17.33 3.59
CA ALA A 150 2.12 17.29 3.83
C ALA A 150 2.46 16.14 4.79
N GLY A 151 3.62 15.51 4.60
CA GLY A 151 4.10 14.40 5.42
C GLY A 151 3.87 13.01 4.82
N LEU A 152 3.05 12.87 3.78
CA LEU A 152 2.95 11.62 3.02
C LEU A 152 4.24 11.32 2.25
N TRP A 153 4.65 10.06 2.32
CA TRP A 153 5.63 9.47 1.41
C TRP A 153 4.95 9.07 0.10
N TRP A 154 5.74 8.91 -0.95
CA TRP A 154 5.23 8.62 -2.28
C TRP A 154 5.99 7.49 -2.95
N GLY A 155 5.27 6.57 -3.55
CA GLY A 155 5.85 5.50 -4.34
C GLY A 155 5.19 5.32 -5.70
N TRP A 156 5.90 4.67 -6.60
CA TRP A 156 5.50 4.45 -7.99
C TRP A 156 5.64 2.97 -8.33
N LYS A 157 4.62 2.38 -8.96
CA LYS A 157 4.67 1.01 -9.49
C LYS A 157 4.86 1.05 -11.00
N ASN A 158 5.82 0.29 -11.51
CA ASN A 158 5.91 -0.09 -12.91
C ASN A 158 5.29 -1.48 -13.09
N PHE A 159 4.58 -1.68 -14.20
CA PHE A 159 4.01 -2.98 -14.58
C PHE A 159 4.75 -3.53 -15.80
N TYR A 160 5.24 -4.76 -15.73
CA TYR A 160 6.09 -5.35 -16.77
C TYR A 160 5.36 -5.53 -18.10
N ASP A 161 4.11 -5.95 -18.06
CA ASP A 161 3.35 -6.34 -19.25
C ASP A 161 2.29 -5.29 -19.64
N GLU A 162 1.79 -4.52 -18.68
CA GLU A 162 0.71 -3.54 -18.87
C GLU A 162 1.19 -2.12 -19.17
N ASP A 163 2.41 -1.75 -18.74
CA ASP A 163 2.98 -0.46 -19.09
C ASP A 163 3.67 -0.55 -20.46
N LEU A 164 3.13 0.15 -21.45
CA LEU A 164 3.64 0.14 -22.82
C LEU A 164 3.98 1.55 -23.31
N PRO A 165 5.27 1.94 -23.37
CA PRO A 165 6.44 1.23 -22.82
C PRO A 165 6.58 1.40 -21.30
N MET A 166 7.08 0.38 -20.61
CA MET A 166 7.51 0.47 -19.21
C MET A 166 8.81 1.28 -19.10
N LEU A 167 8.95 2.11 -18.06
CA LEU A 167 10.22 2.79 -17.78
C LEU A 167 11.23 1.83 -17.15
N THR A 168 12.51 1.98 -17.52
CA THR A 168 13.61 1.35 -16.77
C THR A 168 13.78 2.01 -15.38
N PRO A 169 14.53 1.40 -14.45
CA PRO A 169 14.88 2.05 -13.18
C PRO A 169 15.51 3.45 -13.36
N GLU A 170 16.45 3.60 -14.29
CA GLU A 170 17.11 4.88 -14.58
C GLU A 170 16.12 5.90 -15.13
N GLN A 171 15.24 5.48 -16.05
CA GLN A 171 14.21 6.34 -16.61
C GLN A 171 13.21 6.77 -15.55
N THR A 172 12.77 5.85 -14.67
CA THR A 172 11.86 6.16 -13.57
C THR A 172 12.50 7.22 -12.65
N ALA A 173 13.76 7.03 -12.27
CA ALA A 173 14.51 7.97 -11.44
C ALA A 173 14.74 9.34 -12.11
N GLN A 174 14.79 9.40 -13.45
CA GLN A 174 15.02 10.64 -14.20
C GLN A 174 13.73 11.37 -14.59
N GLN A 175 12.65 10.65 -14.84
CA GLN A 175 11.45 11.19 -15.50
C GLN A 175 10.25 11.35 -14.56
N VAL A 176 10.13 10.54 -13.51
CA VAL A 176 9.03 10.68 -12.54
C VAL A 176 9.39 11.79 -11.56
N ARG A 177 8.56 12.85 -11.54
CA ARG A 177 8.82 14.06 -10.74
C ARG A 177 7.56 14.48 -9.96
N PRO A 178 7.71 14.89 -8.69
CA PRO A 178 8.89 14.73 -7.82
C PRO A 178 9.32 13.26 -7.68
N GLN A 179 10.57 13.00 -7.31
CA GLN A 179 11.10 11.63 -7.29
C GLN A 179 10.37 10.76 -6.25
N PRO A 180 9.89 9.54 -6.60
CA PRO A 180 9.29 8.61 -5.65
C PRO A 180 10.35 8.05 -4.69
N GLN A 181 9.94 7.75 -3.45
CA GLN A 181 10.78 7.12 -2.43
C GLN A 181 10.74 5.60 -2.47
N LEU A 182 9.65 5.03 -2.99
CA LEU A 182 9.54 3.60 -3.31
C LEU A 182 9.27 3.45 -4.80
N ILE A 183 10.04 2.59 -5.47
CA ILE A 183 9.75 2.14 -6.84
C ILE A 183 9.58 0.64 -6.78
N SER A 184 8.42 0.15 -7.21
CA SER A 184 8.12 -1.28 -7.30
C SER A 184 7.88 -1.70 -8.74
N TYR A 185 8.00 -3.01 -8.98
CA TYR A 185 7.78 -3.64 -10.26
C TYR A 185 6.87 -4.84 -10.06
N GLN A 186 5.86 -4.99 -10.92
CA GLN A 186 4.91 -6.09 -10.89
C GLN A 186 4.67 -6.64 -12.29
#